data_AF-A0A4U0W6E4-F1
#
_entry.id   AF-A0A4U0W6E4-F1
#
_cell.length_a   1.000
_cell.length_b   1.000
_cell.length_c   1.000
_cell.angle_alpha   90.00
_cell.angle_beta   90.00
_cell.angle_gamma   90.00
#
_symmetry.space_group_name_H-M   'P 1'
#
loop_
_entity.id
_entity.type
_entity.pdbx_description
1 polymer ?
#
loop_
_entity_poly.entity_id
_entity_poly.type
_entity_poly.pdbx_seq_one_letter_code
_entity_poly.pdbx_strand_id
1 'polypeptide(L)'
;MASTASLCTLPNELLLAILNILPTRALLPLALVSHRFHAVILRLIQNRLALAANLTEHTLLLECYHPSAKLTQPPLYCTYLGTEGLAKPELDGDDDRAMGRLGFLNGLYSRFRPLRKEPDTSSVRRHPAGDIPGSRTHPATRTQSGHYGTADELVTEIVSLEAGEGFTQHCVVTNLVKVGPRRGLFMSFIDIGD
;
A
#
# COMPACT_ATOMS: atom_id res chain seq x y z
N MET A 1 28.02 35.83 -28.08
CA MET A 1 27.09 34.72 -28.41
C MET A 1 27.03 33.81 -27.20
N ALA A 2 25.99 33.95 -26.36
CA ALA A 2 25.83 33.10 -25.20
C ALA A 2 25.47 31.70 -25.70
N SER A 3 26.31 30.70 -25.45
CA SER A 3 25.94 29.31 -25.69
C SER A 3 24.76 29.01 -24.76
N THR A 4 23.56 28.91 -25.32
CA THR A 4 22.39 28.47 -24.58
C THR A 4 22.66 27.05 -24.09
N ALA A 5 23.09 26.91 -22.83
CA ALA A 5 23.30 25.62 -22.21
C ALA A 5 21.97 24.86 -22.26
N SER A 6 21.89 23.90 -23.17
CA SER A 6 20.70 23.09 -23.35
C SER A 6 20.66 22.03 -22.27
N LEU A 7 19.48 21.70 -21.77
CA LEU A 7 19.29 20.61 -20.81
C LEU A 7 19.85 19.27 -21.36
N CYS A 8 19.98 19.16 -22.68
CA CYS A 8 20.56 18.01 -23.38
C CYS A 8 22.09 17.88 -23.20
N THR A 9 22.82 18.92 -22.77
CA THR A 9 24.28 18.86 -22.55
C THR A 9 24.65 18.52 -21.11
N LEU A 10 23.68 18.49 -20.18
CA LEU A 10 23.94 18.06 -18.79
C LEU A 10 24.35 16.59 -18.75
N PRO A 11 25.17 16.16 -17.77
CA PRO A 11 25.34 14.75 -17.42
C PRO A 11 24.02 14.10 -16.93
N ASN A 12 23.91 12.77 -16.97
CA ASN A 12 22.69 12.04 -16.60
C ASN A 12 22.34 12.21 -15.12
N GLU A 13 23.34 12.39 -14.28
CA GLU A 13 23.23 12.55 -12.83
C GLU A 13 22.55 13.87 -12.47
N LEU A 14 22.95 14.96 -13.15
CA LEU A 14 22.33 16.27 -12.96
C LEU A 14 20.90 16.28 -13.51
N LEU A 15 20.68 15.62 -14.65
CA LEU A 15 19.34 15.45 -15.20
C LEU A 15 18.43 14.66 -14.25
N LEU A 16 18.92 13.55 -13.68
CA LEU A 16 18.21 12.78 -12.66
C LEU A 16 17.90 13.62 -11.43
N ALA A 17 18.87 14.39 -10.92
CA ALA A 17 18.67 15.21 -9.74
C ALA A 17 17.57 16.26 -9.94
N ILE A 18 17.53 16.91 -11.10
CA ILE A 18 16.49 17.88 -11.46
C ILE A 18 15.12 17.19 -11.56
N LEU A 19 15.05 16.08 -12.31
CA LEU A 19 13.80 15.36 -12.52
C LEU A 19 13.27 14.71 -11.23
N ASN A 20 14.14 14.36 -10.29
CA ASN A 20 13.74 13.74 -9.02
C ASN A 20 12.91 14.66 -8.11
N ILE A 21 12.89 15.97 -8.37
CA ILE A 21 12.04 16.92 -7.63
C ILE A 21 10.57 16.79 -8.06
N LEU A 22 10.32 16.35 -9.29
CA LEU A 22 8.98 16.28 -9.87
C LEU A 22 8.22 15.03 -9.39
N PRO A 23 6.89 15.12 -9.21
CA PRO A 23 6.07 13.96 -8.90
C PRO A 23 6.04 12.98 -10.07
N THR A 24 5.88 11.70 -9.79
CA THR A 24 5.97 10.61 -10.79
C THR A 24 5.01 10.83 -11.98
N ARG A 25 3.79 11.32 -11.73
CA ARG A 25 2.81 11.64 -12.78
C ARG A 25 3.28 12.76 -13.72
N ALA A 26 3.98 13.77 -13.20
CA ALA A 26 4.50 14.88 -14.01
C ALA A 26 5.71 14.50 -14.87
N LEU A 27 6.35 13.37 -14.59
CA LEU A 27 7.46 12.85 -15.39
C LEU A 27 6.99 12.16 -16.67
N LEU A 28 5.77 11.60 -16.68
CA LEU A 28 5.29 10.82 -17.83
C LEU A 28 5.25 11.61 -19.15
N PRO A 29 4.76 12.87 -19.18
CA PRO A 29 4.82 13.67 -20.42
C PRO A 29 6.25 13.97 -20.87
N LEU A 30 7.18 14.14 -19.91
CA LEU A 30 8.59 14.43 -20.21
C LEU A 30 9.31 13.23 -20.82
N ALA A 31 8.83 12.01 -20.56
CA ALA A 31 9.38 10.80 -21.17
C ALA A 31 9.19 10.78 -22.70
N LEU A 32 8.25 11.55 -23.24
CA LEU A 32 7.97 11.62 -24.68
C LEU A 32 8.87 12.63 -25.44
N VAL A 33 9.67 13.42 -24.72
CA VAL A 33 10.47 14.52 -25.33
C VAL A 33 11.67 13.99 -26.09
N SER A 34 12.37 12.99 -25.56
CA SER A 34 13.55 12.39 -26.20
C SER A 34 13.86 11.01 -25.63
N HIS A 35 14.59 10.18 -26.39
CA HIS A 35 15.06 8.86 -25.92
C HIS A 35 15.86 8.94 -24.62
N ARG A 36 16.67 10.00 -24.46
CA ARG A 36 17.46 10.22 -23.24
C ARG A 36 16.57 10.49 -22.03
N PHE A 37 15.59 11.38 -22.17
CA PHE A 37 14.62 11.64 -21.10
C PHE A 37 13.81 10.40 -20.78
N HIS A 38 13.35 9.68 -21.81
CA HIS A 38 12.63 8.43 -21.66
C HIS A 38 13.40 7.43 -20.79
N ALA A 39 14.67 7.14 -21.12
CA ALA A 39 15.50 6.18 -20.38
C ALA A 39 15.75 6.62 -18.92
N VAL A 40 16.04 7.90 -18.72
CA VAL A 40 16.30 8.47 -17.38
C VAL A 40 15.05 8.45 -16.50
N ILE A 41 13.92 8.89 -17.04
CA ILE A 41 12.64 8.93 -16.34
C ILE A 41 12.17 7.51 -16.01
N LEU A 42 12.28 6.57 -16.94
CA LEU A 42 11.90 5.19 -16.72
C LEU A 42 12.68 4.58 -15.54
N ARG A 43 14.00 4.77 -15.51
CA ARG A 43 14.84 4.31 -14.40
C ARG A 43 14.45 4.96 -13.07
N LEU A 44 14.11 6.24 -13.09
CA LEU A 44 13.64 6.97 -11.91
C LEU A 44 12.30 6.42 -11.39
N ILE A 45 11.34 6.17 -12.27
CA ILE A 45 10.03 5.59 -11.92
C ILE A 45 10.21 4.19 -11.33
N GLN A 46 11.03 3.35 -11.95
CA GLN A 46 11.33 2.00 -11.45
C GLN A 46 11.90 2.03 -10.03
N ASN A 47 12.89 2.91 -9.79
CA ASN A 47 13.47 3.06 -8.47
C ASN A 47 12.43 3.55 -7.44
N ARG A 48 11.60 4.53 -7.79
CA ARG A 48 10.53 5.01 -6.91
C ARG A 48 9.52 3.92 -6.57
N LEU A 49 9.12 3.10 -7.55
CA LEU A 49 8.23 1.96 -7.31
C LEU A 49 8.90 0.92 -6.41
N ALA A 50 10.17 0.61 -6.63
CA ALA A 50 10.95 -0.31 -5.80
C ALA A 50 11.08 0.17 -4.35
N LEU A 51 11.28 1.47 -4.14
CA LEU A 51 11.30 2.07 -2.79
C LEU A 51 9.92 2.05 -2.14
N ALA A 52 8.86 2.41 -2.89
CA ALA A 52 7.48 2.41 -2.39
C ALA A 52 7.01 1.01 -1.98
N ALA A 53 7.36 -0.02 -2.75
CA ALA A 53 7.05 -1.42 -2.46
C ALA A 53 7.75 -1.97 -1.21
N ASN A 54 8.78 -1.28 -0.70
CA ASN A 54 9.58 -1.68 0.46
C ASN A 54 9.36 -0.75 1.67
N LEU A 55 8.25 -0.01 1.71
CA LEU A 55 7.90 0.85 2.86
C LEU A 55 7.43 0.01 4.06
N THR A 56 8.35 -0.35 4.95
CA THR A 56 8.08 -1.20 6.11
C THR A 56 7.28 -0.50 7.23
N GLU A 57 7.36 0.83 7.33
CA GLU A 57 6.64 1.62 8.34
C GLU A 57 5.20 1.97 7.94
N HIS A 58 4.77 1.55 6.75
CA HIS A 58 3.45 1.87 6.23
C HIS A 58 2.61 0.60 6.12
N THR A 59 1.32 0.74 6.37
CA THR A 59 0.33 -0.30 6.12
C THR A 59 -0.85 0.30 5.38
N LEU A 60 -1.56 -0.55 4.66
CA LEU A 60 -2.75 -0.15 3.92
C LEU A 60 -3.96 -0.48 4.80
N LEU A 61 -4.87 0.48 4.93
CA LEU A 61 -6.17 0.29 5.57
C LEU A 61 -7.25 0.31 4.51
N LEU A 62 -8.13 -0.68 4.57
CA LEU A 62 -9.31 -0.78 3.71
C LEU A 62 -10.54 -0.50 4.57
N GLU A 63 -11.20 0.62 4.31
CA GLU A 63 -12.48 0.96 4.91
C GLU A 63 -13.58 0.48 3.98
N CYS A 64 -14.40 -0.47 4.45
CA CYS A 64 -15.61 -0.92 3.76
C CYS A 64 -16.78 -0.68 4.71
N TYR A 65 -17.70 0.22 4.37
CA TYR A 65 -18.80 0.60 5.26
C TYR A 65 -20.08 0.96 4.50
N HIS A 66 -21.23 0.72 5.12
CA HIS A 66 -22.47 1.37 4.72
C HIS A 66 -22.40 2.87 5.03
N PRO A 67 -22.91 3.79 4.20
CA PRO A 67 -22.82 5.25 4.42
C PRO A 67 -23.21 5.71 5.83
N SER A 68 -24.22 5.08 6.44
CA SER A 68 -24.65 5.38 7.82
C SER A 68 -23.67 4.90 8.91
N ALA A 69 -22.79 3.95 8.60
CA ALA A 69 -21.85 3.31 9.52
C ALA A 69 -20.41 3.85 9.39
N LYS A 70 -20.18 4.95 8.65
CA LYS A 70 -18.84 5.51 8.38
C LYS A 70 -17.99 5.72 9.63
N LEU A 71 -18.60 6.12 10.75
CA LEU A 71 -17.89 6.43 12.01
C LEU A 71 -17.78 5.22 12.95
N THR A 72 -18.54 4.16 12.70
CA THR A 72 -18.65 3.01 13.60
C THR A 72 -17.98 1.76 13.04
N GLN A 73 -17.89 1.66 11.72
CA GLN A 73 -17.33 0.50 11.04
C GLN A 73 -15.80 0.52 11.14
N PRO A 74 -15.17 -0.53 11.70
CA PRO A 74 -13.72 -0.58 11.84
C PRO A 74 -13.04 -0.85 10.48
N PRO A 75 -11.86 -0.24 10.22
CA PRO A 75 -11.09 -0.53 9.02
C PRO A 75 -10.47 -1.93 9.07
N LEU A 76 -10.20 -2.49 7.88
CA LEU A 76 -9.44 -3.72 7.70
C LEU A 76 -7.96 -3.39 7.46
N TYR A 77 -7.07 -4.12 8.13
CA TYR A 77 -5.63 -4.03 7.89
C TYR A 77 -5.24 -4.86 6.69
N CYS A 78 -4.41 -4.33 5.81
CA CYS A 78 -4.02 -5.00 4.58
C CYS A 78 -2.54 -5.38 4.61
N THR A 79 -2.26 -6.68 4.74
CA THR A 79 -0.90 -7.22 4.70
C THR A 79 -0.39 -7.24 3.27
N TYR A 80 0.76 -6.63 3.02
CA TYR A 80 1.39 -6.63 1.71
C TYR A 80 1.89 -8.03 1.33
N LEU A 81 1.50 -8.51 0.15
CA LEU A 81 1.87 -9.83 -0.39
C LEU A 81 2.98 -9.76 -1.45
N GLY A 82 3.40 -8.56 -1.84
CA GLY A 82 4.38 -8.34 -2.89
C GLY A 82 3.81 -7.64 -4.13
N THR A 83 4.74 -7.17 -4.96
CA THR A 83 4.48 -6.57 -6.28
C THR A 83 5.22 -7.44 -7.29
N GLU A 84 4.48 -8.33 -7.95
CA GLU A 84 5.08 -9.26 -8.92
C GLU A 84 5.67 -8.49 -10.11
N GLY A 85 6.84 -8.91 -10.58
CA GLY A 85 7.52 -8.27 -11.71
C GLY A 85 8.39 -7.06 -11.35
N LEU A 86 8.23 -6.47 -10.16
CA LEU A 86 9.06 -5.34 -9.71
C LEU A 86 10.49 -5.77 -9.31
N ALA A 87 10.64 -7.00 -8.82
CA ALA A 87 11.92 -7.55 -8.37
C ALA A 87 12.77 -8.15 -9.50
N LYS A 88 12.31 -8.17 -10.76
CA LYS A 88 13.08 -8.71 -11.89
C LYS A 88 14.11 -7.65 -12.34
N PRO A 89 15.40 -7.84 -12.05
CA PRO A 89 16.45 -7.00 -12.58
C PRO A 89 16.96 -7.72 -13.82
N GLU A 90 16.22 -7.67 -14.93
CA GLU A 90 16.85 -7.92 -16.23
C GLU A 90 17.65 -6.66 -16.57
N LEU A 91 18.74 -6.46 -15.83
CA LEU A 91 19.64 -5.30 -15.89
C LEU A 91 20.90 -5.56 -16.72
N ASP A 92 21.03 -6.73 -17.34
CA ASP A 92 22.18 -7.08 -18.20
C ASP A 92 21.84 -7.17 -19.70
N GLY A 93 20.61 -6.85 -20.10
CA GLY A 93 20.21 -6.83 -21.50
C GLY A 93 20.30 -5.44 -22.12
N ASP A 94 21.39 -5.20 -22.85
CA ASP A 94 21.46 -4.25 -23.96
C ASP A 94 20.28 -4.53 -24.90
N ASP A 95 19.20 -3.75 -24.83
CA ASP A 95 18.14 -3.85 -25.84
C ASP A 95 17.25 -2.60 -25.87
N ASP A 96 17.08 -2.10 -27.10
CA ASP A 96 16.30 -0.97 -27.62
C ASP A 96 14.80 -0.94 -27.21
N ARG A 97 14.38 -1.79 -26.27
CA ARG A 97 12.99 -1.99 -25.84
C ARG A 97 12.55 -1.10 -24.68
N ALA A 98 13.22 0.03 -24.43
CA ALA A 98 12.82 0.96 -23.37
C ALA A 98 11.32 1.33 -23.46
N MET A 99 10.78 1.50 -24.67
CA MET A 99 9.35 1.82 -24.89
C MET A 99 8.39 0.73 -24.39
N GLY A 100 8.74 -0.55 -24.48
CA GLY A 100 7.93 -1.64 -23.94
C GLY A 100 7.98 -1.76 -22.41
N ARG A 101 9.06 -1.24 -21.79
CA ARG A 101 9.25 -1.31 -20.33
C ARG A 101 8.30 -0.39 -19.58
N LEU A 102 7.93 0.78 -20.14
CA LEU A 102 6.91 1.63 -19.49
C LEU A 102 5.54 0.94 -19.47
N GLY A 103 5.17 0.27 -20.57
CA GLY A 103 3.97 -0.56 -20.64
C GLY A 103 3.99 -1.71 -19.62
N PHE A 104 5.16 -2.35 -19.42
CA PHE A 104 5.34 -3.34 -18.36
C PHE A 104 5.12 -2.75 -16.97
N LEU A 105 5.67 -1.56 -16.67
CA LEU A 105 5.47 -0.91 -15.37
C LEU A 105 4.00 -0.55 -15.12
N ASN A 106 3.25 -0.20 -16.17
CA ASN A 106 1.81 0.05 -16.08
C ASN A 106 1.01 -1.21 -15.70
N GLY A 107 1.55 -2.40 -15.99
CA GLY A 107 0.93 -3.67 -15.60
C GLY A 107 1.28 -4.16 -14.20
N LEU A 108 2.12 -3.42 -13.45
CA LEU A 108 2.52 -3.82 -12.11
C LEU A 108 1.43 -3.51 -11.10
N TYR A 109 1.04 -4.52 -10.32
CA TYR A 109 0.10 -4.36 -9.21
C TYR A 109 0.67 -4.96 -7.94
N SER A 110 0.53 -4.19 -6.85
CA SER A 110 0.78 -4.67 -5.51
C SER A 110 -0.43 -5.46 -5.02
N ARG A 111 -0.19 -6.63 -4.43
CA ARG A 111 -1.26 -7.45 -3.84
C ARG A 111 -1.27 -7.26 -2.34
N PHE A 112 -2.47 -7.19 -1.78
CA PHE A 112 -2.66 -7.05 -0.35
C PHE A 112 -3.76 -8.00 0.15
N ARG A 113 -3.61 -8.50 1.37
CA ARG A 113 -4.59 -9.36 2.04
C ARG A 113 -5.27 -8.62 3.19
N PRO A 114 -6.59 -8.39 3.15
CA PRO A 114 -7.32 -7.76 4.23
C PRO A 114 -7.45 -8.68 5.46
N LEU A 115 -7.34 -8.10 6.65
CA LEU A 115 -7.39 -8.75 7.95
C LEU A 115 -8.13 -7.85 8.95
N ARG A 116 -8.98 -8.43 9.81
CA ARG A 116 -9.70 -7.66 10.85
C ARG A 116 -8.81 -7.16 11.98
N LYS A 117 -7.65 -7.79 12.18
CA LYS A 117 -6.70 -7.46 13.25
C LYS A 117 -5.44 -6.89 12.62
N GLU A 118 -4.88 -5.89 13.29
CA GLU A 118 -3.53 -5.40 13.00
C GLU A 118 -2.56 -6.59 12.95
N PRO A 119 -1.77 -6.76 11.88
CA PRO A 119 -0.76 -7.81 11.82
C PRO A 119 0.16 -7.66 13.03
N ASP A 120 0.44 -8.75 13.75
CA ASP A 120 1.29 -8.71 14.93
C ASP A 120 2.75 -8.41 14.49
N THR A 121 3.10 -7.14 14.32
CA THR A 121 4.45 -6.67 13.95
C THR A 121 5.43 -6.72 15.12
N SER A 122 4.95 -7.02 16.33
CA SER A 122 5.78 -7.36 17.47
C SER A 122 5.07 -8.38 18.35
N SER A 123 5.53 -9.62 18.30
CA SER A 123 5.34 -10.57 19.38
C SER A 123 6.22 -10.13 20.56
N VAL A 124 5.81 -9.07 21.25
CA VAL A 124 6.23 -8.93 22.64
C VAL A 124 5.64 -10.15 23.33
N ARG A 125 6.51 -11.13 23.62
CA ARG A 125 6.18 -12.31 24.41
C ARG A 125 5.44 -11.79 25.64
N ARG A 126 4.13 -12.03 25.70
CA ARG A 126 3.41 -11.89 26.95
C ARG A 126 4.10 -12.86 27.89
N HIS A 127 4.91 -12.36 28.82
CA HIS A 127 5.25 -13.13 29.99
C HIS A 127 3.92 -13.64 30.55
N PRO A 128 3.77 -14.96 30.79
CA PRO A 128 2.59 -15.44 31.46
C PRO A 128 2.51 -14.68 32.78
N ALA A 129 1.48 -13.85 32.96
CA ALA A 129 1.18 -13.30 34.26
C ALA A 129 1.01 -14.53 35.17
N GLY A 130 1.84 -14.62 36.20
CA GLY A 130 1.81 -15.74 37.14
C GLY A 130 0.38 -15.96 37.61
N ASP A 131 -0.08 -17.20 37.48
CA ASP A 131 -1.34 -17.66 38.05
C ASP A 131 -1.39 -17.20 39.50
N ILE A 132 -2.33 -16.31 39.85
CA ILE A 132 -2.69 -16.06 41.25
C ILE A 132 -3.69 -17.18 41.59
N PRO A 133 -3.33 -18.17 42.42
CA PRO A 133 -4.25 -19.24 42.77
C PRO A 133 -5.40 -18.66 43.60
N GLY A 134 -6.64 -18.75 43.11
CA GLY A 134 -7.84 -18.44 43.91
C GLY A 134 -9.00 -17.74 43.21
N SER A 135 -8.83 -17.21 41.99
CA SER A 135 -9.89 -16.44 41.30
C SER A 135 -10.71 -17.27 40.30
N ARG A 136 -11.24 -18.43 40.72
CA ARG A 136 -12.24 -19.17 39.94
C ARG A 136 -13.62 -18.98 40.56
N THR A 137 -14.32 -17.93 40.16
CA THR A 137 -15.77 -17.86 40.29
C THR A 137 -16.40 -17.43 38.96
N HIS A 138 -17.29 -18.29 38.49
CA HIS A 138 -18.20 -18.21 37.34
C HIS A 138 -17.71 -18.55 35.92
N PRO A 139 -18.31 -19.58 35.28
CA PRO A 139 -18.29 -19.71 33.83
C PRO A 139 -19.31 -18.70 33.27
N ALA A 140 -18.85 -17.50 32.91
CA ALA A 140 -19.62 -16.66 32.02
C ALA A 140 -19.56 -17.32 30.63
N THR A 141 -20.71 -17.73 30.13
CA THR A 141 -20.96 -18.13 28.75
C THR A 141 -20.50 -16.99 27.84
N ARG A 142 -19.21 -16.97 27.48
CA ARG A 142 -18.74 -16.19 26.33
C ARG A 142 -19.40 -16.84 25.13
N THR A 143 -20.44 -16.21 24.61
CA THR A 143 -20.78 -16.29 23.19
C THR A 143 -19.51 -15.90 22.44
N GLN A 144 -18.70 -16.92 22.13
CA GLN A 144 -17.53 -16.80 21.28
C GLN A 144 -18.04 -16.60 19.85
N SER A 145 -18.40 -15.37 19.51
CA SER A 145 -18.37 -14.88 18.13
C SER A 145 -16.97 -14.35 17.80
N GLY A 146 -15.93 -14.92 18.41
CA GLY A 146 -14.53 -14.71 18.04
C GLY A 146 -14.11 -15.91 17.22
N HIS A 147 -14.58 -15.99 15.98
CA HIS A 147 -14.01 -16.94 15.04
C HIS A 147 -12.54 -16.53 14.86
N TYR A 148 -11.64 -17.34 15.42
CA TYR A 148 -10.21 -17.16 15.30
C TYR A 148 -9.84 -17.51 13.86
N GLY A 149 -9.96 -16.52 12.98
CA GLY A 149 -9.49 -16.65 11.62
C GLY A 149 -8.03 -17.03 11.62
N THR A 150 -7.72 -18.22 11.12
CA THR A 150 -6.37 -18.55 10.70
C THR A 150 -5.96 -17.56 9.62
N ALA A 151 -4.66 -17.42 9.38
CA ALA A 151 -4.15 -16.54 8.32
C ALA A 151 -4.77 -16.80 6.94
N ASP A 152 -5.52 -17.90 6.78
CA ASP A 152 -6.17 -18.29 5.55
C ASP A 152 -7.68 -17.99 5.43
N GLU A 153 -8.32 -17.44 6.47
CA GLU A 153 -9.74 -17.08 6.40
C GLU A 153 -9.95 -15.81 5.56
N LEU A 154 -10.99 -15.80 4.73
CA LEU A 154 -11.43 -14.62 3.99
C LEU A 154 -12.22 -13.69 4.91
N VAL A 155 -12.00 -12.37 4.78
CA VAL A 155 -12.85 -11.39 5.47
C VAL A 155 -14.20 -11.34 4.76
N THR A 156 -15.27 -11.63 5.51
CA THR A 156 -16.65 -11.53 5.06
C THR A 156 -17.42 -10.54 5.92
N GLU A 157 -18.39 -9.85 5.33
CA GLU A 157 -19.28 -8.94 6.04
C GLU A 157 -20.72 -9.26 5.64
N ILE A 158 -21.61 -9.35 6.62
CA ILE A 158 -23.03 -9.58 6.39
C ILE A 158 -23.70 -8.23 6.19
N VAL A 159 -24.25 -8.02 5.01
CA VAL A 159 -25.03 -6.83 4.70
C VAL A 159 -26.51 -7.15 4.82
N SER A 160 -27.17 -6.52 5.78
CA SER A 160 -28.62 -6.63 5.96
C SER A 160 -29.34 -5.57 5.14
N LEU A 161 -30.41 -5.99 4.48
CA LEU A 161 -31.35 -5.14 3.74
C LEU A 161 -32.70 -5.21 4.44
N GLU A 162 -33.35 -4.08 4.66
CA GLU A 162 -34.74 -4.10 5.11
C GLU A 162 -35.68 -4.54 3.97
N ALA A 163 -36.84 -5.11 4.31
CA ALA A 163 -37.76 -5.70 3.33
C ALA A 163 -38.28 -4.71 2.26
N GLY A 164 -38.14 -3.39 2.51
CA GLY A 164 -38.49 -2.33 1.55
C GLY A 164 -37.31 -1.76 0.77
N GLU A 165 -36.07 -2.16 1.07
CA GLU A 165 -34.88 -1.67 0.40
C GLU A 165 -34.58 -2.51 -0.85
N GLY A 166 -34.62 -1.89 -2.02
CA GLY A 166 -34.30 -2.54 -3.30
C GLY A 166 -32.80 -2.65 -3.57
N PHE A 167 -31.96 -1.95 -2.81
CA PHE A 167 -30.51 -1.94 -2.94
C PHE A 167 -29.85 -1.48 -1.64
N THR A 168 -28.56 -1.79 -1.50
CA THR A 168 -27.66 -1.27 -0.46
C THR A 168 -26.47 -0.63 -1.14
N GLN A 169 -25.89 0.38 -0.51
CA GLN A 169 -24.64 0.99 -0.96
C GLN A 169 -23.53 0.66 0.04
N HIS A 170 -22.36 0.30 -0.46
CA HIS A 170 -21.14 0.19 0.32
C HIS A 170 -20.09 1.15 -0.23
N CYS A 171 -19.52 1.94 0.67
CA CYS A 171 -18.39 2.80 0.39
C CYS A 171 -17.10 2.02 0.66
N VAL A 172 -16.15 2.13 -0.26
CA VAL A 172 -14.82 1.55 -0.13
C VAL A 172 -13.79 2.66 -0.25
N VAL A 173 -12.94 2.80 0.77
CA VAL A 173 -11.85 3.78 0.79
C VAL A 173 -10.57 3.06 1.16
N THR A 174 -9.48 3.38 0.46
CA THR A 174 -8.18 2.77 0.72
C THR A 174 -7.23 3.84 1.21
N ASN A 175 -6.61 3.61 2.36
CA ASN A 175 -5.71 4.59 2.97
C ASN A 175 -4.32 4.00 3.20
N LEU A 176 -3.28 4.72 2.79
CA LEU A 176 -1.91 4.44 3.19
C LEU A 176 -1.66 5.15 4.52
N VAL A 177 -1.36 4.37 5.55
CA VAL A 177 -1.10 4.92 6.88
C VAL A 177 0.31 4.61 7.34
N LYS A 178 0.94 5.57 8.01
CA LYS A 178 2.20 5.34 8.70
C LYS A 178 1.90 4.91 10.13
N VAL A 179 2.35 3.72 10.52
CA VAL A 179 2.08 3.17 11.86
C VAL A 179 2.91 3.95 12.89
N GLY A 180 2.25 4.37 13.97
CA GLY A 180 2.88 5.07 15.08
C GLY A 180 3.52 4.12 16.10
N PRO A 181 4.23 4.68 17.10
CA PRO A 181 4.92 3.88 18.12
C PRO A 181 3.99 3.12 19.08
N ARG A 182 2.68 3.42 19.07
CA ARG A 182 1.66 2.79 19.90
C ARG A 182 0.60 2.15 19.01
N ARG A 183 0.12 0.96 19.40
CA ARG A 183 -0.97 0.27 18.70
C ARG A 183 -2.19 1.19 18.56
N GLY A 184 -2.76 1.24 17.37
CA GLY A 184 -3.91 2.09 17.05
C GLY A 184 -3.60 3.58 16.86
N LEU A 185 -2.34 4.00 16.93
CA LEU A 185 -1.93 5.37 16.60
C LEU A 185 -1.31 5.41 15.20
N PHE A 186 -1.79 6.31 14.34
CA PHE A 186 -1.22 6.55 13.02
C PHE A 186 -0.55 7.93 12.97
N MET A 187 0.64 7.99 12.36
CA MET A 187 1.41 9.22 12.21
C MET A 187 1.02 10.00 10.95
N SER A 188 0.52 9.30 9.94
CA SER A 188 -0.01 9.89 8.72
C SER A 188 -1.13 9.03 8.17
N PHE A 189 -2.04 9.67 7.45
CA PHE A 189 -3.20 9.04 6.85
C PHE A 189 -3.42 9.69 5.47
N ILE A 190 -3.22 8.91 4.40
CA ILE A 190 -3.27 9.39 3.03
C ILE A 190 -4.24 8.50 2.25
N ASP A 191 -5.29 9.09 1.70
CA ASP A 191 -6.23 8.41 0.82
C ASP A 191 -5.52 8.03 -0.50
N ILE A 192 -5.60 6.75 -0.86
CA ILE A 192 -5.13 6.20 -2.12
C ILE A 192 -6.36 6.12 -3.04
N GLY A 193 -6.75 7.28 -3.57
CA GLY A 193 -7.72 7.42 -4.65
C GLY A 193 -7.06 7.83 -5.98
N ASP A 194 -7.85 7.89 -7.05
CA ASP A 194 -7.41 8.34 -8.38
C ASP A 194 -6.85 9.78 -8.37
#